data_AF-A0A497KT93-F1
#
_entry.id   AF-A0A497KT93-F1
#
_cell.length_a   1.000
_cell.length_b   1.000
_cell.length_c   1.000
_cell.angle_alpha   90.00
_cell.angle_beta   90.00
_cell.angle_gamma   90.00
#
_symmetry.space_group_name_H-M   'P 1'
#
loop_
_entity.id
_entity.type
_entity.pdbx_description
1 polymer ?
#
loop_
_entity_poly.entity_id
_entity_poly.type
_entity_poly.pdbx_seq_one_letter_code
_entity_poly.pdbx_strand_id
1 'polypeptide(L)' 'KEARMVGAKTINGLSMLIHQGAASFEIWTGIKAPIEVMMKAAEEELKRRT' A
#
# COMPACT_ATOMS: atom_id res chain seq x y z
N LYS A 1 16.20 4.69 -4.52
CA LYS A 1 17.45 3.89 -4.51
C LYS A 1 18.58 4.70 -3.87
N GLU A 2 18.80 5.95 -4.28
CA GLU A 2 19.79 6.89 -3.69
C GLU A 2 19.73 7.01 -2.17
N ALA A 3 18.55 7.26 -1.60
CA ALA A 3 18.38 7.38 -0.13
C ALA A 3 18.89 6.14 0.63
N ARG A 4 18.68 4.92 0.08
CA ARG A 4 19.18 3.69 0.69
C ARG A 4 20.70 3.56 0.56
N MET A 5 21.30 4.05 -0.52
CA MET A 5 22.75 4.01 -0.74
C MET A 5 23.52 4.89 0.26
N VAL A 6 22.91 5.98 0.72
CA VAL A 6 23.49 6.86 1.76
C VAL A 6 23.12 6.44 3.19
N GLY A 7 22.54 5.24 3.36
CA GLY A 7 22.17 4.70 4.67
C GLY A 7 20.91 5.33 5.30
N ALA A 8 20.16 6.15 4.56
CA ALA A 8 18.93 6.73 5.09
C ALA A 8 17.82 5.66 5.21
N LYS A 9 16.99 5.78 6.25
CA LYS A 9 15.76 4.99 6.39
C LYS A 9 14.78 5.37 5.28
N THR A 10 14.19 4.38 4.63
CA THR A 10 13.22 4.59 3.55
C THR A 10 11.89 3.92 3.88
N ILE A 11 10.79 4.61 3.58
CA ILE A 11 9.44 4.06 3.57
C ILE A 11 8.99 4.01 2.11
N ASN A 12 8.38 2.90 1.68
CA ASN A 12 7.84 2.80 0.31
C ASN A 12 6.42 3.39 0.23
N GLY A 13 5.91 3.57 -0.99
CA GLY A 13 4.58 4.15 -1.21
C GLY A 13 3.41 3.18 -1.03
N LEU A 14 3.65 1.88 -0.84
CA LEU A 14 2.59 0.87 -0.91
C LEU A 14 1.59 1.02 0.22
N SER A 15 2.06 1.17 1.46
CA SER A 15 1.17 1.33 2.61
C SER A 15 0.28 2.57 2.46
N MET A 16 0.86 3.70 2.04
CA MET A 16 0.10 4.92 1.78
C MET A 16 -0.96 4.70 0.69
N LEU A 17 -0.60 4.03 -0.42
CA LEU A 17 -1.52 3.72 -1.51
C LEU A 17 -2.71 2.84 -1.05
N ILE A 18 -2.47 1.88 -0.17
CA ILE A 18 -3.54 1.04 0.37
C ILE A 18 -4.46 1.83 1.30
N HIS A 19 -3.90 2.65 2.19
CA HIS A 19 -4.72 3.45 3.11
C HIS A 19 -5.57 4.51 2.39
N GLN A 20 -5.05 5.16 1.35
CA GLN A 20 -5.87 6.08 0.53
C GLN A 20 -7.01 5.32 -0.20
N GLY A 21 -6.74 4.13 -0.73
CA GLY A 21 -7.76 3.31 -1.37
C GLY A 21 -8.83 2.84 -0.38
N ALA A 22 -8.41 2.45 0.82
CA ALA A 22 -9.29 2.05 1.90
C ALA A 22 -10.21 3.20 2.34
N ALA A 23 -9.67 4.42 2.47
CA ALA A 23 -10.48 5.61 2.78
C ALA A 23 -11.53 5.88 1.71
N SER A 24 -11.16 5.86 0.42
CA SER A 24 -12.12 6.03 -0.68
C SER A 24 -13.19 4.93 -0.70
N PHE A 25 -12.79 3.68 -0.47
CA PHE A 25 -13.72 2.55 -0.38
C PHE A 25 -14.74 2.74 0.75
N GLU A 26 -14.28 3.14 1.93
CA GLU A 26 -15.15 3.44 3.07
C GLU A 26 -16.11 4.59 2.77
N ILE A 27 -15.64 5.67 2.13
CA ILE A 27 -16.47 6.81 1.74
C ILE A 27 -17.58 6.40 0.77
N TRP A 28 -17.27 5.58 -0.23
CA TRP A 28 -18.24 5.22 -1.26
C TRP A 28 -19.21 4.13 -0.85
N THR A 29 -18.76 3.18 -0.04
CA THR A 29 -19.56 2.00 0.30
C THR A 29 -20.21 2.09 1.67
N GLY A 30 -19.70 2.94 2.56
CA GLY A 30 -20.07 2.94 3.97
C GLY A 30 -19.61 1.69 4.75
N ILE A 31 -18.85 0.79 4.11
CA ILE A 31 -18.36 -0.46 4.70
C ILE A 31 -16.90 -0.28 5.10
N LYS A 32 -16.52 -0.77 6.29
CA LYS A 32 -15.13 -0.76 6.75
C LYS A 32 -14.23 -1.50 5.75
N ALA A 33 -13.15 -0.86 5.31
CA ALA A 33 -12.26 -1.44 4.33
C ALA A 33 -11.47 -2.63 4.92
N PRO A 34 -11.38 -3.75 4.20
CA PRO A 34 -10.58 -4.91 4.60
C PRO A 34 -9.09 -4.67 4.27
N ILE A 35 -8.43 -3.78 5.01
CA ILE A 35 -7.07 -3.30 4.74
C ILE A 35 -6.05 -4.44 4.58
N GLU A 36 -6.12 -5.46 5.43
CA GLU A 36 -5.20 -6.61 5.36
C GLU A 36 -5.31 -7.37 4.03
N VAL A 37 -6.53 -7.54 3.53
CA VAL A 37 -6.80 -8.18 2.23
C VAL A 37 -6.26 -7.32 1.09
N MET A 38 -6.52 -6.02 1.14
CA MET A 38 -6.02 -5.06 0.15
C MET A 38 -4.49 -5.04 0.10
N MET A 39 -3.84 -5.04 1.27
CA MET A 39 -2.39 -5.08 1.37
C MET A 39 -1.83 -6.37 0.75
N LYS A 40 -2.35 -7.53 1.17
CA LYS A 40 -1.89 -8.82 0.68
C LYS A 40 -2.02 -8.93 -0.84
N ALA A 41 -3.16 -8.54 -1.40
CA ALA A 41 -3.41 -8.58 -2.83
C ALA A 41 -2.43 -7.69 -3.61
N ALA A 42 -2.15 -6.49 -3.12
CA ALA A 42 -1.23 -5.57 -3.78
C ALA A 42 0.24 -6.02 -3.67
N GLU A 43 0.65 -6.58 -2.53
CA GLU A 43 1.97 -7.19 -2.38
C GLU A 43 2.18 -8.37 -3.33
N GLU A 44 1.19 -9.26 -3.45
CA GLU A 44 1.23 -10.39 -4.39
C GLU A 44 1.33 -9.91 -5.84
N GLU A 45 0.56 -8.89 -6.22
CA GLU A 45 0.61 -8.34 -7.57
C GLU A 45 1.93 -7.63 -7.86
N LEU A 46 2.48 -6.89 -6.89
CA LEU A 46 3.78 -6.25 -7.04
C LEU A 46 4.86 -7.30 -7.27
N LYS A 47 4.87 -8.39 -6.49
CA LYS A 47 5.78 -9.54 -6.67
C LYS A 47 5.63 -10.23 -8.02
N ARG A 48 4.43 -10.26 -8.62
CA ARG A 48 4.24 -10.81 -9.96
C ARG A 48 4.83 -9.93 -11.06
N ARG A 49 4.98 -8.62 -10.83
CA ARG A 49 5.42 -7.62 -11.81
C ARG A 49 6.87 -7.15 -11.63
N THR A 50 7.54 -7.53 -10.54
CA THR A 50 8.95 -7.19 -10.27
C THR A 50 9.82 -8.43 -10.26
#